data_AF-A0A930BVP0-F1
#
_entry.id   AF-A0A930BVP0-F1
#
_cell.length_a   1.000
_cell.length_b   1.000
_cell.length_c   1.000
_cell.angle_alpha   90.00
_cell.angle_beta   90.00
_cell.angle_gamma   90.00
#
_symmetry.space_group_name_H-M   'P 1'
#
loop_
_entity.id
_entity.type
_entity.pdbx_description
1 polymer ?
#
loop_
_entity_poly.entity_id
_entity_poly.type
_entity_poly.pdbx_seq_one_letter_code
_entity_poly.pdbx_strand_id
1 'polypeptide(L)'
;MPPVERKVGRHHLALYRGWLQGLDLKALADRYLETGLDLRLAKATLVWLRDTLSQAALRHGHRGEARLLRLHLAPGQQAKALPCPSLDDFRAEHDPGGFYREEELIQLYLDAFPEVRDKRGRQRQRLIDRQLAALVWIERLLVTDPVPADLVSAWFDQPIADRLILAGIPTVGALLERIRGRGYRWWVTVPKLGEKGANRIVAWLRGYESSLGALPGHALAPVRTQPVPALIRERNRETAIVPMEAFVVPEALAGATGSNRYPGQPRIQAVNDLQAIQSWLATKSGSSNTERAYRKESERLLLWAVVERRKALSDLTVDDCAAYRDWLSALGRSSPEHWVFRVPQSDWIGKRNTPRFSPAWRPLTAPSRPQACARP
;
A
#
# COMPACT_ATOMS: atom_id res chain seq x y z
N MET A 1 20.36 12.35 17.23
CA MET A 1 20.41 11.54 15.99
C MET A 1 20.91 12.44 14.88
N PRO A 2 21.79 11.98 13.98
CA PRO A 2 22.16 12.76 12.81
C PRO A 2 20.90 13.11 12.01
N PRO A 3 20.84 14.29 11.38
CA PRO A 3 19.71 14.66 10.54
C PRO A 3 19.59 13.63 9.41
N VAL A 4 18.48 12.89 9.39
CA VAL A 4 18.20 11.92 8.34
C VAL A 4 18.00 12.71 7.05
N GLU A 5 18.83 12.46 6.05
CA GLU A 5 18.71 13.11 4.75
C GLU A 5 17.39 12.67 4.09
N ARG A 6 16.52 13.63 3.79
CA ARG A 6 15.24 13.39 3.13
C ARG A 6 15.51 12.93 1.69
N LYS A 7 14.88 11.83 1.27
CA LYS A 7 15.02 11.22 -0.05
C LYS A 7 13.99 11.75 -1.04
N VAL A 8 14.37 11.82 -2.31
CA VAL A 8 13.50 12.25 -3.41
C VAL A 8 12.90 11.02 -4.10
N GLY A 9 11.61 10.77 -3.88
CA GLY A 9 10.85 9.77 -4.62
C GLY A 9 10.15 10.29 -5.88
N ARG A 10 9.60 9.36 -6.66
CA ARG A 10 8.87 9.61 -7.93
C ARG A 10 7.68 10.56 -7.75
N HIS A 11 6.93 10.42 -6.66
CA HIS A 11 5.83 11.32 -6.27
C HIS A 11 6.24 12.80 -6.15
N HIS A 12 7.40 13.08 -5.54
CA HIS A 12 7.93 14.44 -5.44
C HIS A 12 8.28 15.04 -6.81
N LEU A 13 8.85 14.25 -7.71
CA LEU A 13 9.14 14.68 -9.07
C LEU A 13 7.87 14.88 -9.90
N ALA A 14 6.85 14.05 -9.71
CA ALA A 14 5.54 14.21 -10.35
C ALA A 14 4.86 15.52 -9.92
N LEU A 15 4.92 15.86 -8.62
CA LEU A 15 4.48 17.14 -8.09
C LEU A 15 5.22 18.31 -8.77
N TYR A 16 6.56 18.28 -8.78
CA TYR A 16 7.36 19.36 -9.34
C TYR A 16 7.17 19.50 -10.86
N ARG A 17 7.06 18.39 -11.60
CA ARG A 17 6.74 18.37 -13.04
C ARG A 17 5.39 19.02 -13.32
N GLY A 18 4.34 18.62 -12.60
CA GLY A 18 3.01 19.21 -12.77
C GLY A 18 2.99 20.70 -12.44
N TRP A 19 3.76 21.10 -11.43
CA TRP A 19 3.91 22.50 -11.06
C TRP A 19 4.63 23.33 -12.14
N LEU A 20 5.69 22.81 -12.76
CA LEU A 20 6.36 23.46 -13.91
C LEU A 20 5.42 23.63 -15.11
N GLN A 21 4.50 22.68 -15.31
CA GLN A 21 3.49 22.72 -16.37
C GLN A 21 2.34 23.70 -16.05
N GLY A 22 2.33 24.33 -14.87
CA GLY A 22 1.34 25.32 -14.48
C GLY A 22 0.04 24.73 -13.91
N LEU A 23 0.05 23.47 -13.48
CA LEU A 23 -1.09 22.88 -12.77
C LEU A 23 -1.22 23.48 -11.36
N ASP A 24 -2.45 23.55 -10.87
CA ASP A 24 -2.74 24.10 -9.54
C ASP A 24 -2.04 23.29 -8.43
N LEU A 25 -1.30 23.99 -7.57
CA LEU A 25 -0.51 23.39 -6.50
C LEU A 25 -1.40 22.65 -5.48
N LYS A 26 -2.62 23.15 -5.22
CA LYS A 26 -3.53 22.50 -4.28
C LYS A 26 -3.95 21.12 -4.80
N ALA A 27 -4.32 21.05 -6.08
CA ALA A 27 -4.68 19.80 -6.74
C ALA A 27 -3.51 18.81 -6.81
N LEU A 28 -2.30 19.30 -7.10
CA LEU A 28 -1.10 18.45 -7.13
C LEU A 28 -0.73 17.92 -5.74
N ALA A 29 -0.81 18.76 -4.71
CA ALA A 29 -0.52 18.37 -3.33
C ALA A 29 -1.52 17.32 -2.83
N ASP A 30 -2.80 17.46 -3.14
CA ASP A 30 -3.81 16.46 -2.78
C ASP A 30 -3.55 15.09 -3.38
N ARG A 31 -2.99 15.06 -4.60
CA ARG A 31 -2.72 13.84 -5.38
C ARG A 31 -1.41 13.16 -5.01
N TYR A 32 -0.34 13.93 -4.77
CA TYR A 32 1.02 13.39 -4.67
C TYR A 32 1.65 13.49 -3.27
N LEU A 33 1.13 14.34 -2.39
CA LEU A 33 1.65 14.51 -1.04
C LEU A 33 0.74 13.89 0.01
N GLU A 34 1.34 13.22 0.97
CA GLU A 34 0.68 12.65 2.14
C GLU A 34 0.02 13.70 3.03
N THR A 35 0.55 14.94 3.02
CA THR A 35 0.01 16.10 3.73
C THR A 35 -1.28 16.65 3.10
N GLY A 36 -1.57 16.27 1.85
CA GLY A 36 -2.81 16.60 1.16
C GLY A 36 -2.96 18.08 0.84
N LEU A 37 -4.06 18.69 1.27
CA LEU A 37 -4.45 20.07 0.93
C LEU A 37 -3.70 21.16 1.70
N ASP A 38 -2.69 20.82 2.50
CA ASP A 38 -1.91 21.80 3.25
C ASP A 38 -0.94 22.56 2.32
N LEU A 39 -1.39 23.73 1.87
CA LEU A 39 -0.63 24.59 0.97
C LEU A 39 0.68 25.12 1.58
N ARG A 40 0.77 25.23 2.91
CA ARG A 40 2.02 25.67 3.56
C ARG A 40 3.08 24.58 3.40
N LEU A 41 2.71 23.34 3.71
CA LEU A 41 3.61 22.20 3.55
C LEU A 41 3.94 21.95 2.08
N ALA A 42 2.97 22.02 1.17
CA ALA A 42 3.21 21.87 -0.27
C ALA A 42 4.23 22.89 -0.80
N LYS A 43 4.12 24.17 -0.38
CA LYS A 43 5.09 25.22 -0.74
C LYS A 43 6.48 24.94 -0.16
N ALA A 44 6.55 24.50 1.10
CA ALA A 44 7.81 24.13 1.73
C ALA A 44 8.49 22.96 1.00
N THR A 45 7.72 21.94 0.61
CA THR A 45 8.19 20.78 -0.16
C THR A 45 8.70 21.19 -1.54
N LEU A 46 8.04 22.13 -2.22
CA LEU A 46 8.54 22.68 -3.50
C LEU A 46 9.88 23.43 -3.34
N VAL A 47 10.03 24.24 -2.29
CA VAL A 47 11.28 24.95 -2.02
C VAL A 47 12.41 23.96 -1.76
N TRP A 48 12.16 22.97 -0.89
CA TRP A 48 13.11 21.90 -0.61
C TRP A 48 13.49 21.11 -1.87
N LEU A 49 12.51 20.74 -2.70
CA LEU A 49 12.78 20.02 -3.96
C LEU A 49 13.62 20.84 -4.91
N ARG A 50 13.28 22.11 -5.10
CA ARG A 50 14.04 23.02 -5.95
C ARG A 50 15.50 23.12 -5.51
N ASP A 51 15.74 23.28 -4.22
CA ASP A 51 17.11 23.36 -3.69
C ASP A 51 17.85 22.03 -3.83
N THR A 52 17.19 20.90 -3.56
CA THR A 52 17.77 19.57 -3.71
C THR A 52 18.14 19.27 -5.18
N LEU A 53 17.25 19.56 -6.12
CA LEU A 53 17.47 19.40 -7.56
C LEU A 53 18.60 20.31 -8.05
N SER A 54 18.63 21.57 -7.59
CA SER A 54 19.68 22.52 -7.96
C SER A 54 21.04 22.08 -7.44
N GLN A 55 21.12 21.60 -6.19
CA GLN A 55 22.36 21.09 -5.60
C GLN A 55 22.84 19.80 -6.28
N ALA A 56 21.93 18.93 -6.69
CA ALA A 56 22.28 17.76 -7.49
C ALA A 56 22.89 18.17 -8.85
N ALA A 57 22.26 19.10 -9.57
CA ALA A 57 22.79 19.62 -10.83
C ALA A 57 24.16 20.28 -10.67
N LEU A 58 24.38 21.05 -9.59
CA LEU A 58 25.67 21.66 -9.29
C LEU A 58 26.77 20.63 -9.02
N ARG A 59 26.47 19.56 -8.26
CA ARG A 59 27.42 18.48 -7.96
C ARG A 59 27.95 17.77 -9.20
N HIS A 60 27.15 17.70 -10.25
CA HIS A 60 27.51 17.07 -11.52
C HIS A 60 28.00 18.06 -12.59
N GLY A 61 28.23 19.33 -12.25
CA GLY A 61 28.83 20.33 -13.17
C GLY A 61 27.82 21.07 -14.07
N HIS A 62 26.53 20.78 -13.97
CA HIS A 62 25.47 21.38 -14.81
C HIS A 62 24.98 22.73 -14.26
N ARG A 63 25.86 23.74 -14.21
CA ARG A 63 25.57 25.08 -13.65
C ARG A 63 24.46 25.84 -14.39
N GLY A 64 24.28 25.57 -15.69
CA GLY A 64 23.20 26.17 -16.50
C GLY A 64 21.83 25.61 -16.12
N GLU A 65 21.73 24.29 -15.99
CA GLU A 65 20.51 23.59 -15.60
C GLU A 65 20.12 23.88 -14.14
N ALA A 66 21.11 23.96 -13.23
CA ALA A 66 20.88 24.39 -11.85
C ALA A 66 20.23 25.78 -11.77
N ARG A 67 20.66 26.72 -12.63
CA ARG A 67 20.03 28.04 -12.74
C ARG A 67 18.62 27.93 -13.34
N LEU A 68 18.42 27.12 -14.37
CA LEU A 68 17.12 26.91 -14.99
C LEU A 68 16.09 26.33 -14.02
N LEU A 69 16.45 25.40 -13.15
CA LEU A 69 15.55 24.80 -12.16
C LEU A 69 15.18 25.76 -11.02
N ARG A 70 16.02 26.77 -10.77
CA ARG A 70 15.69 27.84 -9.81
C ARG A 70 14.72 28.87 -10.37
N LEU A 71 14.61 28.99 -11.70
CA LEU A 71 13.70 29.93 -12.33
C LEU A 71 12.26 29.52 -12.07
N HIS A 72 11.58 30.36 -11.30
CA HIS A 72 10.14 30.26 -11.11
C HIS A 72 9.45 30.99 -12.27
N LEU A 73 8.97 30.24 -13.27
CA LEU A 73 8.08 30.79 -14.29
C LEU A 73 6.69 30.95 -13.66
N ALA A 74 6.50 32.00 -12.86
CA ALA A 74 5.19 32.30 -12.30
C ALA A 74 4.18 32.46 -13.44
N PRO A 75 2.94 31.96 -13.31
CA PRO A 75 1.87 32.37 -14.19
C PRO A 75 1.65 33.87 -13.96
N GLY A 76 2.30 34.71 -14.78
CA GLY A 76 2.07 36.16 -14.78
C GLY A 76 3.31 37.08 -14.67
N GLN A 77 4.52 36.59 -14.37
CA GLN A 77 5.68 37.50 -14.28
C GLN A 77 6.38 37.66 -15.63
N GLN A 78 5.96 38.73 -16.30
CA GLN A 78 6.49 39.28 -17.55
C GLN A 78 7.99 39.58 -17.43
N ALA A 79 8.79 38.98 -18.30
CA ALA A 79 10.18 39.35 -18.51
C ALA A 79 10.33 40.05 -19.87
N LYS A 80 11.04 41.18 -19.85
CA LYS A 80 11.23 42.14 -20.93
C LYS A 80 12.10 41.59 -22.08
N ALA A 81 11.67 41.89 -23.33
CA ALA A 81 12.45 42.39 -24.50
C ALA A 81 12.40 41.60 -25.84
N LEU A 82 12.27 42.42 -26.92
CA LEU A 82 12.51 42.27 -28.39
C LEU A 82 11.31 41.95 -29.32
N PRO A 83 11.41 42.30 -30.64
CA PRO A 83 11.40 43.60 -31.29
C PRO A 83 9.98 43.86 -31.83
N CYS A 84 9.08 44.29 -30.96
CA CYS A 84 7.85 44.93 -31.37
C CYS A 84 8.02 46.40 -31.00
N PRO A 85 7.45 47.35 -31.77
CA PRO A 85 7.38 48.73 -31.31
C PRO A 85 6.87 48.71 -29.87
N SER A 86 7.53 49.46 -28.99
CA SER A 86 7.05 49.55 -27.62
C SER A 86 5.62 50.10 -27.63
N LEU A 87 4.86 49.88 -26.55
CA LEU A 87 3.51 50.44 -26.47
C LEU A 87 3.54 51.97 -26.67
N ASP A 88 4.64 52.61 -26.25
CA ASP A 88 4.89 54.04 -26.42
C ASP A 88 5.19 54.41 -27.89
N ASP A 89 5.96 53.59 -28.62
CA ASP A 89 6.19 53.79 -30.05
C ASP A 89 4.91 53.58 -30.88
N PHE A 90 4.11 52.56 -30.52
CA PHE A 90 2.81 52.30 -31.14
C PHE A 90 1.82 53.44 -30.85
N ARG A 91 1.86 54.01 -29.64
CA ARG A 91 1.09 55.21 -29.29
C ARG A 91 1.48 56.38 -30.18
N ALA A 92 2.78 56.64 -30.34
CA ALA A 92 3.26 57.75 -31.14
C ALA A 92 2.84 57.65 -32.62
N GLU A 93 2.70 56.43 -33.16
CA GLU A 93 2.32 56.19 -34.56
C GLU A 93 0.80 56.13 -34.77
N HIS A 94 0.04 55.48 -33.88
CA HIS A 94 -1.40 55.22 -34.05
C HIS A 94 -2.31 56.12 -33.24
N ASP A 95 -1.81 56.77 -32.19
CA ASP A 95 -2.56 57.73 -31.36
C ASP A 95 -1.70 58.90 -30.84
N PRO A 96 -1.12 59.72 -31.74
CA PRO A 96 -0.32 60.88 -31.34
C PRO A 96 -1.15 61.97 -30.62
N GLY A 97 -2.48 61.92 -30.72
CA GLY A 97 -3.42 62.86 -30.09
C GLY A 97 -3.93 62.44 -28.70
N GLY A 98 -3.61 61.23 -28.24
CA GLY A 98 -4.07 60.72 -26.94
C GLY A 98 -5.57 60.49 -26.85
N PHE A 99 -6.18 60.06 -27.95
CA PHE A 99 -7.63 59.85 -28.07
C PHE A 99 -8.10 58.58 -27.35
N TYR A 100 -7.31 57.52 -27.31
CA TYR A 100 -7.65 56.25 -26.65
C TYR A 100 -7.27 56.24 -25.18
N ARG A 101 -8.09 55.57 -24.35
CA ARG A 101 -7.70 55.25 -22.98
C ARG A 101 -6.60 54.19 -22.98
N GLU A 102 -5.76 54.15 -21.94
CA GLU A 102 -4.61 53.24 -21.87
C GLU A 102 -4.99 51.77 -22.06
N GLU A 103 -6.13 51.35 -21.53
CA GLU A 103 -6.68 49.99 -21.69
C GLU A 103 -7.10 49.68 -23.13
N GLU A 104 -7.71 50.64 -23.84
CA GLU A 104 -8.14 50.51 -25.23
C GLU A 104 -6.95 50.47 -26.18
N LEU A 105 -5.91 51.27 -25.89
CA LEU A 105 -4.66 51.29 -26.64
C LEU A 105 -3.87 49.98 -26.47
N ILE A 106 -3.86 49.41 -25.26
CA ILE A 106 -3.29 48.08 -25.01
C ILE A 106 -4.05 47.00 -25.80
N GLN A 107 -5.38 47.10 -25.87
CA GLN A 107 -6.20 46.15 -26.62
C GLN A 107 -5.91 46.23 -28.13
N LEU A 108 -5.88 47.45 -28.68
CA LEU A 108 -5.50 47.71 -30.07
C LEU A 108 -4.09 47.20 -30.41
N TYR A 109 -3.14 47.37 -29.49
CA TYR A 109 -1.78 46.85 -29.64
C TYR A 109 -1.74 45.32 -29.67
N LEU A 110 -2.53 44.65 -28.83
CA LEU A 110 -2.61 43.18 -28.80
C LEU A 110 -3.34 42.61 -30.03
N ASP A 111 -4.32 43.33 -30.56
CA ASP A 111 -5.04 42.97 -31.80
C ASP A 111 -4.18 43.20 -33.05
N ALA A 112 -3.38 44.28 -33.07
CA ALA A 112 -2.44 44.59 -34.15
C ALA A 112 -1.22 43.65 -34.18
N PHE A 113 -0.81 43.12 -33.01
CA PHE A 113 0.32 42.19 -32.90
C PHE A 113 -0.04 40.88 -32.15
N PRO A 114 -0.88 40.00 -32.73
CA PRO A 114 -1.22 38.70 -32.12
C PRO A 114 0.01 37.81 -31.89
N GLU A 115 1.04 37.98 -32.73
CA GLU A 115 2.32 37.28 -32.63
C GLU A 115 3.07 37.54 -31.31
N VAL A 116 2.83 38.67 -30.64
CA VAL A 116 3.46 38.99 -29.35
C VAL A 116 2.92 38.06 -28.25
N ARG A 117 1.63 37.69 -28.32
CA ARG A 117 1.01 36.70 -27.43
C ARG A 117 1.56 35.30 -27.69
N ASP A 118 1.68 34.93 -28.97
CA ASP A 118 2.16 33.60 -29.38
C ASP A 118 3.67 33.40 -29.22
N LYS A 119 4.50 34.42 -29.46
CA LYS A 119 5.97 34.34 -29.27
C LYS A 119 6.30 34.21 -27.79
N ARG A 120 5.63 34.97 -26.92
CA ARG A 120 5.78 34.85 -25.45
C ARG A 120 5.33 33.48 -24.94
N GLY A 121 4.20 32.98 -25.43
CA GLY A 121 3.73 31.62 -25.15
C GLY A 121 4.75 30.55 -25.59
N ARG A 122 5.26 30.64 -26.83
CA ARG A 122 6.28 29.75 -27.38
C ARG A 122 7.60 29.81 -26.61
N GLN A 123 8.05 31.01 -26.20
CA GLN A 123 9.27 31.17 -25.40
C GLN A 123 9.11 30.55 -24.01
N ARG A 124 7.97 30.76 -23.35
CA ARG A 124 7.66 30.11 -22.07
C ARG A 124 7.63 28.59 -22.23
N GLN A 125 6.99 28.07 -23.28
CA GLN A 125 6.94 26.64 -23.54
C GLN A 125 8.33 26.06 -23.74
N ARG A 126 9.19 26.70 -24.54
CA ARG A 126 10.59 26.28 -24.73
C ARG A 126 11.38 26.25 -23.41
N LEU A 127 11.13 27.20 -22.51
CA LEU A 127 11.77 27.21 -21.19
C LEU A 127 11.27 26.06 -20.31
N ILE A 128 9.95 25.80 -20.31
CA ILE A 128 9.36 24.64 -19.62
C ILE A 128 9.94 23.34 -20.19
N ASP A 129 10.01 23.19 -21.51
CA ASP A 129 10.57 22.00 -22.17
C ASP A 129 12.03 21.77 -21.77
N ARG A 130 12.82 22.84 -21.67
CA ARG A 130 14.20 22.78 -21.15
C ARG A 130 14.26 22.38 -19.68
N GLN A 131 13.36 22.90 -18.83
CA GLN A 131 13.29 22.51 -17.42
C GLN A 131 12.87 21.04 -17.28
N LEU A 132 11.92 20.57 -18.10
CA LEU A 132 11.50 19.17 -18.13
C LEU A 132 12.64 18.25 -18.60
N ALA A 133 13.39 18.65 -19.63
CA ALA A 133 14.57 17.90 -20.08
C ALA A 133 15.65 17.79 -19.00
N ALA A 134 15.95 18.89 -18.30
CA ALA A 134 16.86 18.87 -17.15
C ALA A 134 16.35 17.95 -16.03
N LEU A 135 15.03 17.94 -15.79
CA LEU A 135 14.41 17.07 -14.79
C LEU A 135 14.56 15.60 -15.15
N VAL A 136 14.35 15.19 -16.41
CA VAL A 136 14.53 13.79 -16.85
C VAL A 136 15.95 13.28 -16.58
N TRP A 137 16.95 14.13 -16.76
CA TRP A 137 18.33 13.77 -16.46
C TRP A 137 18.58 13.65 -14.95
N ILE A 138 18.16 14.64 -14.15
CA ILE A 138 18.32 14.60 -12.67
C ILE A 138 17.53 13.47 -12.03
N GLU A 139 16.37 13.13 -12.60
CA GLU A 139 15.54 12.00 -12.18
C GLU A 139 16.36 10.70 -12.11
N ARG A 140 17.25 10.46 -13.08
CA ARG A 140 18.12 9.27 -13.09
C ARG A 140 19.18 9.27 -11.98
N LEU A 141 19.52 10.44 -11.45
CA LEU A 141 20.55 10.59 -10.41
C LEU A 141 19.96 10.53 -9.00
N LEU A 142 18.71 10.98 -8.83
CA LEU A 142 18.09 11.15 -7.52
C LEU A 142 17.00 10.14 -7.20
N VAL A 143 16.33 9.55 -8.21
CA VAL A 143 15.23 8.61 -7.94
C VAL A 143 15.81 7.36 -7.30
N THR A 144 15.48 7.22 -6.03
CA THR A 144 15.67 5.99 -5.28
C THR A 144 14.30 5.39 -5.07
N ASP A 145 14.19 4.07 -5.14
CA ASP A 145 12.97 3.39 -4.69
C ASP A 145 13.07 3.11 -3.17
N PRO A 146 11.97 3.26 -2.43
CA PRO A 146 11.97 2.99 -1.00
C PRO A 146 12.23 1.50 -0.74
N VAL A 147 13.05 1.23 0.27
CA VAL A 147 13.28 -0.12 0.81
C VAL A 147 12.68 -0.23 2.21
N PRO A 148 12.29 -1.43 2.68
CA PRO A 148 11.69 -1.61 4.01
C PRO A 148 12.55 -1.10 5.18
N ALA A 149 13.88 -1.09 5.02
CA ALA A 149 14.81 -0.59 6.04
C ALA A 149 14.83 0.94 6.14
N ASP A 150 14.28 1.66 5.17
CA ASP A 150 14.28 3.12 5.17
C ASP A 150 13.44 3.69 6.32
N LEU A 151 13.90 4.81 6.87
CA LEU A 151 13.16 5.57 7.86
C LEU A 151 11.95 6.28 7.23
N VAL A 152 10.84 6.35 7.96
CA VAL A 152 9.65 7.09 7.51
C VAL A 152 9.95 8.59 7.34
N SER A 153 10.88 9.14 8.12
CA SER A 153 11.35 10.54 8.00
C SER A 153 12.15 10.82 6.73
N ALA A 154 12.69 9.80 6.07
CA ALA A 154 13.36 9.97 4.79
C ALA A 154 12.34 10.21 3.66
N TRP A 155 11.11 9.72 3.79
CA TRP A 155 10.13 9.69 2.70
C TRP A 155 8.94 10.62 2.90
N PHE A 156 8.51 10.84 4.14
CA PHE A 156 7.35 11.68 4.45
C PHE A 156 7.74 13.02 5.08
N ASP A 157 6.87 14.01 4.92
CA ASP A 157 6.96 15.30 5.60
C ASP A 157 7.05 15.13 7.12
N GLN A 158 7.86 15.98 7.75
CA GLN A 158 8.21 15.90 9.17
C GLN A 158 7.00 15.72 10.12
N PRO A 159 5.87 16.45 9.97
CA PRO A 159 4.72 16.25 10.85
C PRO A 159 4.10 14.86 10.78
N ILE A 160 4.18 14.17 9.64
CA ILE A 160 3.63 12.81 9.48
C ILE A 160 4.65 11.78 9.94
N ALA A 161 5.92 11.97 9.59
CA ALA A 161 7.02 11.13 10.09
C ALA A 161 7.04 11.10 11.63
N ASP A 162 6.95 12.25 12.29
CA ASP A 162 6.93 12.35 13.75
C ASP A 162 5.75 11.59 14.37
N ARG A 163 4.56 11.67 13.75
CA ARG A 163 3.37 10.93 14.20
C ARG A 163 3.55 9.42 14.09
N LEU A 164 4.16 8.96 13.00
CA LEU A 164 4.45 7.55 12.78
C LEU A 164 5.50 7.04 13.77
N ILE A 165 6.57 7.81 13.99
CA ILE A 165 7.63 7.50 14.96
C ILE A 165 7.06 7.42 16.37
N LEU A 166 6.26 8.41 16.79
CA LEU A 166 5.57 8.41 18.10
C LEU A 166 4.62 7.22 18.26
N ALA A 167 4.07 6.71 17.17
CA ALA A 167 3.24 5.50 17.18
C ALA A 167 4.04 4.19 17.15
N GLY A 168 5.37 4.24 17.22
CA GLY A 168 6.27 3.08 17.17
C GLY A 168 6.52 2.55 15.75
N ILE A 169 6.42 3.41 14.73
CA ILE A 169 6.58 3.05 13.31
C ILE A 169 7.73 3.87 12.70
N PRO A 170 9.00 3.56 13.01
CA PRO A 170 10.13 4.37 12.55
C PRO A 170 10.55 4.08 11.10
N THR A 171 10.19 2.93 10.55
CA THR A 171 10.62 2.48 9.21
C THR A 171 9.45 2.17 8.28
N VAL A 172 9.70 2.19 6.97
CA VAL A 172 8.75 1.77 5.93
C VAL A 172 8.34 0.31 6.13
N GLY A 173 9.26 -0.56 6.54
CA GLY A 173 8.97 -1.96 6.88
C GLY A 173 8.03 -2.09 8.08
N ALA A 174 8.26 -1.33 9.16
CA ALA A 174 7.36 -1.31 10.31
C ALA A 174 5.95 -0.80 9.93
N LEU A 175 5.87 0.13 9.00
CA LEU A 175 4.61 0.64 8.47
C LEU A 175 3.88 -0.46 7.68
N LEU A 176 4.57 -1.16 6.78
CA LEU A 176 4.03 -2.29 6.02
C LEU A 176 3.50 -3.39 6.95
N GLU A 177 4.29 -3.80 7.93
CA GLU A 177 3.89 -4.83 8.91
C GLU A 177 2.66 -4.42 9.72
N ARG A 178 2.61 -3.15 10.15
CA ARG A 178 1.44 -2.62 10.86
C ARG A 178 0.18 -2.62 10.00
N ILE A 179 0.31 -2.25 8.73
CA ILE A 179 -0.80 -2.26 7.77
C ILE A 179 -1.26 -3.69 7.50
N ARG A 180 -0.34 -4.63 7.26
CA ARG A 180 -0.63 -6.06 7.04
C ARG A 180 -1.32 -6.68 8.27
N GLY A 181 -0.83 -6.38 9.47
CA GLY A 181 -1.36 -6.94 10.72
C GLY A 181 -2.71 -6.38 11.15
N ARG A 182 -2.89 -5.05 11.11
CA ARG A 182 -4.14 -4.39 11.56
C ARG A 182 -5.18 -4.22 10.45
N GLY A 183 -4.79 -4.36 9.19
CA GLY A 183 -5.66 -4.12 8.03
C GLY A 183 -6.04 -2.65 7.88
N TYR A 184 -7.22 -2.42 7.32
CA TYR A 184 -7.71 -1.09 6.95
C TYR A 184 -7.47 -0.07 8.07
N ARG A 185 -7.94 -0.33 9.30
CA ARG A 185 -7.90 0.63 10.43
C ARG A 185 -6.53 0.77 11.14
N TRP A 186 -5.41 0.54 10.46
CA TRP A 186 -4.07 0.60 11.06
C TRP A 186 -3.71 1.96 11.69
N TRP A 187 -4.31 3.04 11.18
CA TRP A 187 -4.05 4.42 11.59
C TRP A 187 -4.75 4.84 12.88
N VAL A 188 -5.74 4.09 13.38
CA VAL A 188 -6.57 4.49 14.54
C VAL A 188 -5.71 4.74 15.79
N THR A 189 -4.61 4.02 15.93
CA THR A 189 -3.66 4.17 17.03
C THR A 189 -2.47 5.08 16.70
N VAL A 190 -2.55 5.85 15.61
CA VAL A 190 -1.54 6.86 15.24
C VAL A 190 -2.08 8.25 15.61
N PRO A 191 -1.39 9.01 16.48
CA PRO A 191 -1.86 10.32 16.90
C PRO A 191 -2.07 11.27 15.72
N LYS A 192 -3.22 11.96 15.70
CA LYS A 192 -3.53 13.00 14.71
C LYS A 192 -3.40 12.54 13.25
N LEU A 193 -3.61 11.25 12.96
CA LEU A 193 -3.68 10.71 11.61
C LEU A 193 -5.11 10.23 11.31
N GLY A 194 -5.81 10.95 10.43
CA GLY A 194 -7.15 10.57 9.98
C GLY A 194 -7.13 9.61 8.79
N GLU A 195 -8.29 9.04 8.47
CA GLU A 195 -8.49 8.09 7.36
C GLU A 195 -7.99 8.64 6.01
N LYS A 196 -8.27 9.91 5.69
CA LYS A 196 -7.76 10.54 4.45
C LYS A 196 -6.23 10.53 4.37
N GLY A 197 -5.55 10.89 5.45
CA GLY A 197 -4.07 10.88 5.50
C GLY A 197 -3.51 9.47 5.41
N ALA A 198 -4.14 8.51 6.10
CA ALA A 198 -3.77 7.11 6.03
C ALA A 198 -3.94 6.53 4.61
N ASN A 199 -5.03 6.88 3.92
CA ASN A 199 -5.27 6.47 2.54
C ASN A 199 -4.24 7.05 1.57
N ARG A 200 -3.75 8.28 1.81
CA ARG A 200 -2.65 8.85 1.02
C ARG A 200 -1.34 8.10 1.23
N ILE A 201 -1.03 7.72 2.48
CA ILE A 201 0.15 6.88 2.78
C ILE A 201 0.02 5.51 2.09
N VAL A 202 -1.16 4.89 2.12
CA VAL A 202 -1.42 3.63 1.41
C VAL A 202 -1.29 3.80 -0.10
N ALA A 203 -1.80 4.89 -0.67
CA ALA A 203 -1.65 5.20 -2.09
C ALA A 203 -0.17 5.38 -2.48
N TRP A 204 0.61 6.04 -1.62
CA TRP A 204 2.07 6.15 -1.79
C TRP A 204 2.74 4.78 -1.81
N LEU A 205 2.42 3.91 -0.84
CA LEU A 205 2.98 2.54 -0.77
C LEU A 205 2.67 1.73 -2.04
N ARG A 206 1.44 1.84 -2.55
CA ARG A 206 1.02 1.18 -3.80
C ARG A 206 1.77 1.70 -5.02
N GLY A 207 2.18 2.97 -5.02
CA GLY A 207 3.03 3.54 -6.06
C GLY A 207 4.41 2.87 -6.18
N TYR A 208 4.85 2.16 -5.14
CA TYR A 208 6.12 1.43 -5.09
C TYR A 208 5.94 -0.07 -4.86
N GLU A 209 4.83 -0.64 -5.34
CA GLU A 209 4.53 -2.07 -5.20
C GLU A 209 5.65 -2.97 -5.76
N SER A 210 6.36 -2.53 -6.80
CA SER A 210 7.51 -3.25 -7.37
C SER A 210 8.68 -3.40 -6.40
N SER A 211 8.86 -2.46 -5.45
CA SER A 211 9.95 -2.46 -4.47
C SER A 211 9.51 -2.96 -3.10
N LEU A 212 8.32 -2.53 -2.65
CA LEU A 212 7.81 -2.80 -1.31
C LEU A 212 6.87 -4.02 -1.24
N GLY A 213 6.45 -4.54 -2.38
CA GLY A 213 5.47 -5.61 -2.51
C GLY A 213 4.02 -5.15 -2.37
N ALA A 214 3.10 -6.01 -2.80
CA ALA A 214 1.67 -5.76 -2.73
C ALA A 214 1.16 -5.66 -1.29
N LEU A 215 0.25 -4.71 -1.06
CA LEU A 215 -0.53 -4.65 0.17
C LEU A 215 -1.76 -5.56 0.06
N PRO A 216 -2.13 -6.28 1.14
CA PRO A 216 -3.26 -7.19 1.09
C PRO A 216 -4.59 -6.42 1.00
N GLY A 217 -5.62 -7.02 0.40
CA GLY A 217 -6.92 -6.40 0.16
C GLY A 217 -7.58 -5.89 1.44
N HIS A 218 -7.46 -6.61 2.56
CA HIS A 218 -8.01 -6.20 3.86
C HIS A 218 -7.36 -4.94 4.44
N ALA A 219 -6.23 -4.49 3.90
CA ALA A 219 -5.60 -3.21 4.22
C ALA A 219 -6.12 -2.05 3.36
N LEU A 220 -6.63 -2.33 2.16
CA LEU A 220 -7.02 -1.30 1.19
C LEU A 220 -8.45 -0.79 1.38
N ALA A 221 -9.34 -1.65 1.89
CA ALA A 221 -10.72 -1.31 2.14
C ALA A 221 -11.24 -1.99 3.42
N PRO A 222 -12.35 -1.51 4.01
CA PRO A 222 -12.98 -2.22 5.12
C PRO A 222 -13.32 -3.66 4.75
N VAL A 223 -13.00 -4.63 5.61
CA VAL A 223 -13.29 -6.06 5.35
C VAL A 223 -14.78 -6.30 5.05
N ARG A 224 -15.68 -5.53 5.68
CA ARG A 224 -17.14 -5.64 5.46
C ARG A 224 -17.60 -5.30 4.04
N THR A 225 -16.81 -4.55 3.28
CA THR A 225 -17.13 -4.18 1.89
C THR A 225 -16.47 -5.12 0.88
N GLN A 226 -15.77 -6.16 1.36
CA GLN A 226 -15.00 -7.07 0.54
C GLN A 226 -15.55 -8.49 0.62
N PRO A 227 -15.56 -9.24 -0.48
CA PRO A 227 -15.94 -10.64 -0.46
C PRO A 227 -14.87 -11.46 0.27
N VAL A 228 -15.25 -12.09 1.39
CA VAL A 228 -14.35 -12.95 2.18
C VAL A 228 -13.64 -14.03 1.35
N PRO A 229 -14.28 -14.68 0.36
CA PRO A 229 -13.58 -15.64 -0.51
C PRO A 229 -12.41 -15.03 -1.30
N ALA A 230 -12.49 -13.76 -1.71
CA ALA A 230 -11.39 -13.10 -2.41
C ALA A 230 -10.20 -12.88 -1.47
N LEU A 231 -10.45 -12.40 -0.26
CA LEU A 231 -9.42 -12.22 0.76
C LEU A 231 -8.71 -13.54 1.12
N ILE A 232 -9.45 -14.65 1.15
CA ILE A 232 -8.85 -15.97 1.41
C ILE A 232 -7.93 -16.39 0.26
N ARG A 233 -8.26 -16.06 -0.99
CA ARG A 233 -7.43 -16.39 -2.17
C ARG A 233 -6.11 -15.63 -2.22
N GLU A 234 -6.05 -14.46 -1.57
CA GLU A 234 -4.80 -13.69 -1.44
C GLU A 234 -3.81 -14.34 -0.46
N ARG A 235 -4.27 -15.29 0.37
CA ARG A 235 -3.39 -16.02 1.26
C ARG A 235 -2.51 -16.98 0.47
N ASN A 236 -1.22 -17.00 0.80
CA ASN A 236 -0.29 -18.00 0.28
C ASN A 236 -0.80 -19.41 0.55
N ARG A 237 -0.74 -20.26 -0.47
CA ARG A 237 -1.09 -21.67 -0.38
C ARG A 237 0.12 -22.44 0.14
N GLU A 238 -0.05 -23.21 1.21
CA GLU A 238 1.07 -23.85 1.90
C GLU A 238 0.64 -25.16 2.60
N THR A 239 1.60 -26.08 2.78
CA THR A 239 1.43 -27.27 3.63
C THR A 239 1.78 -26.91 5.08
N ALA A 240 0.90 -26.15 5.73
CA ALA A 240 1.06 -25.73 7.12
C ALA A 240 -0.31 -25.65 7.82
N ILE A 241 -0.34 -25.15 9.06
CA ILE A 241 -1.59 -24.91 9.79
C ILE A 241 -2.26 -23.65 9.23
N VAL A 242 -3.05 -23.86 8.18
CA VAL A 242 -3.77 -22.82 7.44
C VAL A 242 -5.21 -23.25 7.16
N PRO A 243 -6.11 -22.33 6.81
CA PRO A 243 -7.44 -22.70 6.39
C PRO A 243 -7.38 -23.68 5.20
N MET A 244 -8.31 -24.60 5.15
CA MET A 244 -8.43 -25.64 4.12
C MET A 244 -8.44 -25.06 2.69
N GLU A 245 -8.94 -23.84 2.50
CA GLU A 245 -8.92 -23.15 1.20
C GLU A 245 -7.50 -22.76 0.73
N ALA A 246 -6.57 -22.57 1.65
CA ALA A 246 -5.16 -22.25 1.42
C ALA A 246 -4.23 -23.45 1.70
N PHE A 247 -4.77 -24.58 2.14
CA PHE A 247 -3.97 -25.76 2.45
C PHE A 247 -3.56 -26.50 1.18
N VAL A 248 -2.27 -26.81 1.06
CA VAL A 248 -1.74 -27.68 0.02
C VAL A 248 -1.44 -29.03 0.65
N VAL A 249 -2.19 -30.06 0.25
CA VAL A 249 -1.93 -31.43 0.69
C VAL A 249 -0.79 -32.00 -0.18
N PRO A 250 0.31 -32.50 0.41
CA PRO A 250 1.34 -33.20 -0.35
C PRO A 250 0.75 -34.40 -1.06
N GLU A 251 1.20 -34.68 -2.28
CA GLU A 251 0.66 -35.77 -3.10
C GLU A 251 0.70 -37.12 -2.38
N ALA A 252 1.80 -37.43 -1.70
CA ALA A 252 1.96 -38.64 -0.89
C ALA A 252 0.97 -38.76 0.29
N LEU A 253 0.37 -37.65 0.72
CA LEU A 253 -0.60 -37.58 1.83
C LEU A 253 -1.99 -37.16 1.35
N ALA A 254 -2.22 -37.10 0.03
CA ALA A 254 -3.51 -36.72 -0.55
C ALA A 254 -4.59 -37.76 -0.26
N GLY A 255 -4.18 -39.01 0.01
CA GLY A 255 -5.07 -40.10 0.35
C GLY A 255 -5.82 -40.67 -0.83
N ALA A 256 -5.36 -40.48 -2.08
CA ALA A 256 -6.04 -41.00 -3.27
C ALA A 256 -6.27 -42.53 -3.21
N THR A 257 -5.34 -43.26 -2.58
CA THR A 257 -5.37 -44.72 -2.42
C THR A 257 -5.44 -45.14 -0.95
N GLY A 258 -6.00 -44.30 -0.07
CA GLY A 258 -5.94 -44.55 1.37
C GLY A 258 -6.72 -45.79 1.83
N SER A 259 -6.27 -46.42 2.91
CA SER A 259 -6.73 -47.75 3.37
C SER A 259 -8.21 -47.81 3.74
N ASN A 260 -8.81 -46.70 4.18
CA ASN A 260 -10.23 -46.62 4.53
C ASN A 260 -11.11 -46.14 3.37
N ARG A 261 -10.58 -46.02 2.15
CA ARG A 261 -11.41 -45.73 0.98
C ARG A 261 -12.23 -46.95 0.61
N TYR A 262 -13.48 -46.69 0.23
CA TYR A 262 -14.31 -47.73 -0.36
C TYR A 262 -13.64 -48.24 -1.64
N PRO A 263 -13.47 -49.57 -1.82
CA PRO A 263 -12.75 -50.14 -2.96
C PRO A 263 -13.50 -50.01 -4.29
N GLY A 264 -14.81 -49.78 -4.27
CA GLY A 264 -15.61 -49.57 -5.48
C GLY A 264 -15.70 -48.10 -5.91
N GLN A 265 -16.54 -47.83 -6.90
CA GLN A 265 -16.69 -46.49 -7.45
C GLN A 265 -17.22 -45.48 -6.41
N PRO A 266 -16.53 -44.34 -6.19
CA PRO A 266 -17.02 -43.29 -5.32
C PRO A 266 -18.36 -42.72 -5.79
N ARG A 267 -19.26 -42.43 -4.85
CA ARG A 267 -20.55 -41.75 -5.13
C ARG A 267 -20.42 -40.23 -5.24
N ILE A 268 -19.22 -39.71 -5.00
CA ILE A 268 -18.86 -38.29 -5.13
C ILE A 268 -17.66 -38.19 -6.06
N GLN A 269 -17.57 -37.11 -6.82
CA GLN A 269 -16.46 -36.84 -7.75
C GLN A 269 -15.23 -36.32 -6.96
N ALA A 270 -14.65 -37.17 -6.11
CA ALA A 270 -13.52 -36.84 -5.26
C ALA A 270 -12.38 -37.85 -5.42
N VAL A 271 -11.22 -37.37 -5.89
CA VAL A 271 -10.02 -38.20 -6.11
C VAL A 271 -9.03 -38.20 -4.94
N ASN A 272 -9.25 -37.34 -3.94
CA ASN A 272 -8.41 -37.23 -2.75
C ASN A 272 -9.23 -36.81 -1.52
N ASP A 273 -8.60 -36.79 -0.34
CA ASP A 273 -9.31 -36.59 0.94
C ASP A 273 -9.88 -35.18 1.06
N LEU A 274 -9.14 -34.18 0.59
CA LEU A 274 -9.56 -32.79 0.59
C LEU A 274 -10.82 -32.59 -0.28
N GLN A 275 -10.84 -33.17 -1.49
CA GLN A 275 -12.02 -33.13 -2.36
C GLN A 275 -13.20 -33.88 -1.74
N ALA A 276 -12.96 -35.00 -1.06
CA ALA A 276 -14.03 -35.73 -0.39
C ALA A 276 -14.69 -34.88 0.71
N ILE A 277 -13.90 -34.17 1.51
CA ILE A 277 -14.41 -33.20 2.50
C ILE A 277 -15.19 -32.08 1.80
N GLN A 278 -14.66 -31.51 0.72
CA GLN A 278 -15.33 -30.42 -0.01
C GLN A 278 -16.67 -30.86 -0.61
N SER A 279 -16.73 -32.03 -1.24
CA SER A 279 -17.98 -32.61 -1.76
C SER A 279 -18.98 -32.87 -0.64
N TRP A 280 -18.54 -33.42 0.50
CA TRP A 280 -19.40 -33.65 1.65
C TRP A 280 -19.95 -32.34 2.23
N LEU A 281 -19.13 -31.30 2.38
CA LEU A 281 -19.58 -29.99 2.87
C LEU A 281 -20.57 -29.33 1.92
N ALA A 282 -20.40 -29.49 0.60
CA ALA A 282 -21.33 -28.96 -0.39
C ALA A 282 -22.76 -29.53 -0.24
N THR A 283 -22.90 -30.76 0.30
CA THR A 283 -24.22 -31.35 0.62
C THR A 283 -24.95 -30.66 1.78
N LYS A 284 -24.26 -29.83 2.57
CA LYS A 284 -24.79 -29.16 3.78
C LYS A 284 -25.16 -27.70 3.55
N SER A 285 -25.20 -27.25 2.29
CA SER A 285 -25.47 -25.87 1.87
C SER A 285 -26.79 -25.28 2.37
N GLY A 286 -27.77 -26.12 2.76
CA GLY A 286 -29.05 -25.68 3.32
C GLY A 286 -28.96 -25.06 4.73
N SER A 287 -27.86 -25.22 5.46
CA SER A 287 -27.67 -24.63 6.79
C SER A 287 -26.25 -24.10 6.97
N SER A 288 -26.09 -22.77 6.84
CA SER A 288 -24.78 -22.12 6.93
C SER A 288 -24.08 -22.34 8.29
N ASN A 289 -24.85 -22.50 9.38
CA ASN A 289 -24.32 -22.85 10.69
C ASN A 289 -23.73 -24.26 10.72
N THR A 290 -24.47 -25.24 10.17
CA THR A 290 -24.05 -26.64 10.12
C THR A 290 -22.82 -26.81 9.22
N GLU A 291 -22.84 -26.19 8.05
CA GLU A 291 -21.70 -26.21 7.13
C GLU A 291 -20.43 -25.61 7.77
N ARG A 292 -20.56 -24.47 8.48
CA ARG A 292 -19.43 -23.87 9.21
C ARG A 292 -18.92 -24.77 10.33
N ALA A 293 -19.80 -25.37 11.10
CA ALA A 293 -19.41 -26.28 12.19
C ALA A 293 -18.67 -27.50 11.64
N TYR A 294 -19.21 -28.14 10.60
CA TYR A 294 -18.61 -29.31 9.98
C TYR A 294 -17.30 -28.99 9.29
N ARG A 295 -17.20 -27.86 8.57
CA ARG A 295 -15.94 -27.40 7.97
C ARG A 295 -14.87 -27.24 9.04
N LYS A 296 -15.22 -26.60 10.17
CA LYS A 296 -14.29 -26.36 11.26
C LYS A 296 -13.74 -27.67 11.84
N GLU A 297 -14.58 -28.67 12.07
CA GLU A 297 -14.12 -29.95 12.64
C GLU A 297 -13.40 -30.83 11.61
N SER A 298 -13.86 -30.89 10.35
CA SER A 298 -13.17 -31.66 9.31
C SER A 298 -11.81 -31.06 8.95
N GLU A 299 -11.70 -29.73 8.91
CA GLU A 299 -10.44 -29.01 8.71
C GLU A 299 -9.43 -29.31 9.82
N ARG A 300 -9.86 -29.31 11.08
CA ARG A 300 -8.98 -29.66 12.21
C ARG A 300 -8.39 -31.05 12.07
N LEU A 301 -9.25 -32.02 11.76
CA LEU A 301 -8.81 -33.41 11.61
C LEU A 301 -7.90 -33.57 10.39
N LEU A 302 -8.23 -32.95 9.25
CA LEU A 302 -7.39 -32.99 8.05
C LEU A 302 -5.99 -32.39 8.31
N LEU A 303 -5.94 -31.19 8.91
CA LEU A 303 -4.68 -30.53 9.24
C LEU A 303 -3.88 -31.36 10.24
N TRP A 304 -4.53 -31.91 11.27
CA TRP A 304 -3.87 -32.78 12.24
C TRP A 304 -3.30 -34.04 11.58
N ALA A 305 -4.08 -34.73 10.76
CA ALA A 305 -3.65 -35.94 10.06
C ALA A 305 -2.38 -35.67 9.21
N VAL A 306 -2.42 -34.61 8.40
CA VAL A 306 -1.33 -34.32 7.45
C VAL A 306 -0.12 -33.66 8.12
N VAL A 307 -0.33 -32.68 9.01
CA VAL A 307 0.75 -31.86 9.58
C VAL A 307 1.35 -32.48 10.85
N GLU A 308 0.51 -32.97 11.76
CA GLU A 308 0.96 -33.59 13.02
C GLU A 308 1.34 -35.06 12.78
N ARG A 309 0.40 -35.84 12.22
CA ARG A 309 0.56 -37.29 12.09
C ARG A 309 1.30 -37.74 10.83
N ARG A 310 1.44 -36.86 9.83
CA ARG A 310 2.02 -37.16 8.50
C ARG A 310 1.38 -38.38 7.83
N LYS A 311 0.06 -38.47 7.92
CA LYS A 311 -0.76 -39.50 7.28
C LYS A 311 -1.86 -38.84 6.45
N ALA A 312 -2.31 -39.53 5.40
CA ALA A 312 -3.55 -39.16 4.75
C ALA A 312 -4.72 -39.34 5.72
N LEU A 313 -5.80 -38.57 5.54
CA LEU A 313 -7.00 -38.69 6.37
C LEU A 313 -7.64 -40.07 6.19
N SER A 314 -7.63 -40.60 4.97
CA SER A 314 -8.15 -41.92 4.65
C SER A 314 -7.27 -43.08 5.14
N ASP A 315 -6.06 -42.81 5.66
CA ASP A 315 -5.16 -43.82 6.25
C ASP A 315 -5.20 -43.86 7.79
N LEU A 316 -6.08 -43.06 8.42
CA LEU A 316 -6.17 -43.02 9.87
C LEU A 316 -6.71 -44.34 10.43
N THR A 317 -6.00 -44.85 11.44
CA THR A 317 -6.36 -46.06 12.18
C THR A 317 -7.11 -45.70 13.48
N VAL A 318 -7.61 -46.72 14.19
CA VAL A 318 -8.22 -46.54 15.52
C VAL A 318 -7.23 -45.89 16.51
N ASP A 319 -5.96 -46.27 16.45
CA ASP A 319 -4.90 -45.69 17.28
C ASP A 319 -4.67 -44.22 16.95
N ASP A 320 -4.75 -43.84 15.67
CA ASP A 320 -4.64 -42.45 15.27
C ASP A 320 -5.85 -41.62 15.75
N CYS A 321 -7.05 -42.20 15.77
CA CYS A 321 -8.23 -41.55 16.36
C CYS A 321 -8.09 -41.35 17.88
N ALA A 322 -7.51 -42.33 18.60
CA ALA A 322 -7.18 -42.18 20.02
C ALA A 322 -6.15 -41.06 20.23
N ALA A 323 -5.10 -41.03 19.42
CA ALA A 323 -4.09 -39.96 19.46
C ALA A 323 -4.67 -38.57 19.16
N TYR A 324 -5.62 -38.46 18.22
CA TYR A 324 -6.33 -37.20 17.95
C TYR A 324 -7.14 -36.71 19.15
N ARG A 325 -7.84 -37.61 19.85
CA ARG A 325 -8.58 -37.29 21.08
C ARG A 325 -7.64 -36.84 22.20
N ASP A 326 -6.51 -37.53 22.37
CA ASP A 326 -5.53 -37.20 23.41
C ASP A 326 -4.86 -35.85 23.12
N TRP A 327 -4.58 -35.58 21.83
CA TRP A 327 -4.12 -34.27 21.36
C TRP A 327 -5.11 -33.15 21.65
N LEU A 328 -6.40 -33.35 21.35
CA LEU A 328 -7.46 -32.39 21.68
C LEU A 328 -7.54 -32.14 23.20
N SER A 329 -7.34 -33.17 24.02
CA SER A 329 -7.39 -33.07 25.48
C SER A 329 -6.20 -32.29 26.06
N ALA A 330 -5.02 -32.43 25.46
CA ALA A 330 -3.80 -31.74 25.90
C ALA A 330 -3.74 -30.26 25.49
N LEU A 331 -4.32 -29.89 24.34
CA LEU A 331 -4.25 -28.55 23.77
C LEU A 331 -4.71 -27.45 24.76
N GLY A 332 -3.82 -26.50 25.05
CA GLY A 332 -4.09 -25.39 25.95
C GLY A 332 -4.20 -25.76 27.43
N ARG A 333 -3.96 -27.02 27.79
CA ARG A 333 -3.99 -27.53 29.18
C ARG A 333 -2.62 -28.01 29.66
N SER A 334 -1.79 -28.52 28.76
CA SER A 334 -0.42 -28.93 29.08
C SER A 334 0.55 -27.75 29.02
N SER A 335 1.56 -27.72 29.89
CA SER A 335 2.65 -26.76 29.75
C SER A 335 3.49 -27.10 28.50
N PRO A 336 4.22 -26.13 27.91
CA PRO A 336 5.11 -26.39 26.77
C PRO A 336 6.13 -27.51 27.04
N GLU A 337 6.58 -27.65 28.29
CA GLU A 337 7.53 -28.68 28.72
C GLU A 337 6.93 -30.10 28.70
N HIS A 338 5.63 -30.23 28.96
CA HIS A 338 4.91 -31.50 28.94
C HIS A 338 4.16 -31.74 27.61
N TRP A 339 4.50 -30.98 26.56
CA TRP A 339 3.89 -31.13 25.26
C TRP A 339 4.54 -32.29 24.49
N VAL A 340 3.80 -33.39 24.34
CA VAL A 340 4.29 -34.65 23.74
C VAL A 340 4.09 -34.75 22.23
N PHE A 341 3.41 -33.78 21.62
CA PHE A 341 3.10 -33.77 20.19
C PHE A 341 4.15 -32.98 19.40
N ARG A 342 4.33 -33.33 18.13
CA ARG A 342 5.37 -32.80 17.25
C ARG A 342 5.24 -31.30 17.05
N VAL A 343 4.04 -30.82 16.77
CA VAL A 343 3.80 -29.41 16.43
C VAL A 343 3.41 -28.65 17.69
N PRO A 344 4.07 -27.52 18.02
CA PRO A 344 3.77 -26.75 19.22
C PRO A 344 2.30 -26.34 19.34
N GLN A 345 1.74 -26.40 20.55
CA GLN A 345 0.35 -26.00 20.78
C GLN A 345 0.03 -24.54 20.37
N SER A 346 1.04 -23.64 20.38
CA SER A 346 0.91 -22.25 19.91
C SER A 346 0.56 -22.15 18.42
N ASP A 347 0.93 -23.16 17.64
CA ASP A 347 0.70 -23.17 16.20
C ASP A 347 -0.69 -23.71 15.86
N TRP A 348 -1.42 -24.23 16.84
CA TRP A 348 -2.80 -24.70 16.69
C TRP A 348 -3.83 -23.74 17.31
N ILE A 349 -3.40 -22.89 18.25
CA ILE A 349 -4.26 -22.03 19.07
C ILE A 349 -4.03 -20.57 18.71
N GLY A 350 -5.09 -19.90 18.25
CA GLY A 350 -5.08 -18.48 17.89
C GLY A 350 -6.04 -17.65 18.73
N LYS A 351 -5.99 -16.33 18.49
CA LYS A 351 -6.95 -15.39 19.07
C LYS A 351 -8.36 -15.68 18.56
N ARG A 352 -9.37 -15.49 19.42
CA ARG A 352 -10.78 -15.60 19.06
C ARG A 352 -11.14 -14.58 17.96
N ASN A 353 -11.98 -14.99 17.01
CA ASN A 353 -12.46 -14.19 15.89
C ASN A 353 -11.36 -13.69 14.93
N THR A 354 -10.20 -14.34 14.88
CA THR A 354 -9.20 -14.07 13.84
C THR A 354 -9.77 -14.48 12.47
N PRO A 355 -9.82 -13.58 11.46
CA PRO A 355 -10.35 -13.92 10.14
C PRO A 355 -9.52 -14.98 9.42
N ARG A 356 -10.15 -15.83 8.61
CA ARG A 356 -9.47 -16.94 7.89
C ARG A 356 -8.37 -16.47 6.93
N PHE A 357 -8.53 -15.32 6.29
CA PHE A 357 -7.50 -14.73 5.43
C PHE A 357 -6.26 -14.23 6.20
N SER A 358 -6.35 -14.06 7.52
CA SER A 358 -5.24 -13.54 8.33
C SER A 358 -4.13 -14.58 8.48
N PRO A 359 -2.84 -14.22 8.33
CA PRO A 359 -1.71 -15.08 8.66
C PRO A 359 -1.73 -15.66 10.08
N ALA A 360 -2.31 -14.90 11.02
CA ALA A 360 -2.46 -15.29 12.44
C ALA A 360 -3.64 -16.23 12.70
N TRP A 361 -4.42 -16.61 11.68
CA TRP A 361 -5.51 -17.57 11.84
C TRP A 361 -4.97 -18.92 12.32
N ARG A 362 -5.76 -19.56 13.19
CA ARG A 362 -5.48 -20.90 13.72
C ARG A 362 -6.81 -21.67 13.85
N PRO A 363 -6.79 -23.02 13.72
CA PRO A 363 -8.00 -23.84 13.71
C PRO A 363 -8.68 -23.95 15.09
N LEU A 364 -7.94 -23.72 16.18
CA LEU A 364 -8.49 -23.62 17.52
C LEU A 364 -8.33 -22.21 18.09
N THR A 365 -9.23 -21.84 18.97
CA THR A 365 -9.18 -20.59 19.73
C THR A 365 -8.77 -20.90 21.16
N ALA A 366 -7.96 -20.03 21.76
CA ALA A 366 -7.60 -20.17 23.16
C ALA A 366 -8.87 -20.28 24.03
N PRO A 367 -8.90 -21.17 25.05
CA PRO A 367 -9.99 -21.23 25.99
C PRO A 367 -10.18 -19.84 26.62
N SER A 368 -11.43 -19.39 26.74
CA SER A 368 -11.72 -18.18 27.51
C SER A 368 -11.18 -18.38 28.93
N ARG A 369 -10.31 -17.48 29.40
CA ARG A 369 -9.99 -17.44 30.83
C ARG A 369 -11.32 -17.46 31.60
N PRO A 370 -11.48 -18.31 32.62
CA PRO A 370 -12.68 -18.23 33.44
C PRO A 370 -12.81 -16.80 33.96
N GLN A 371 -13.97 -16.19 33.76
CA GLN A 371 -14.35 -14.99 34.51
C GLN A 371 -14.16 -15.38 35.97
N ALA A 372 -13.22 -14.73 36.65
CA ALA A 372 -13.18 -14.80 38.10
C ALA A 372 -14.56 -14.34 38.57
N CYS A 373 -15.39 -15.27 39.05
CA CYS A 373 -16.59 -14.94 39.79
C CYS A 373 -16.13 -14.13 41.00
N ALA A 374 -16.16 -12.81 40.89
CA ALA A 374 -16.26 -11.94 42.05
C ALA A 374 -17.59 -12.33 42.71
N ARG A 375 -17.52 -13.15 43.75
CA ARG A 375 -18.62 -13.28 44.69
C ARG A 375 -18.63 -12.02 45.57
N PRO A 376 -19.82 -11.46 45.86
CA PRO A 376 -19.97 -10.26 46.68
C PRO A 376 -19.51 -10.47 48.12
#